data_AF-A0A2H0RIF7-F1
#
_entry.id   AF-A0A2H0RIF7-F1
#
_cell.length_a   1.000
_cell.length_b   1.000
_cell.length_c   1.000
_cell.angle_alpha   90.00
_cell.angle_beta   90.00
_cell.angle_gamma   90.00
#
_symmetry.space_group_name_H-M   'P 1'
#
loop_
_entity.id
_entity.type
_entity.pdbx_description
1 polymer ?
#
loop_
_entity_poly.entity_id
_entity_poly.type
_entity_poly.pdbx_seq_one_letter_code
_entity_poly.pdbx_strand_id
1 'polypeptide(L)'
;MPTIILDTSELLEELLKPFADKQKIPIIPFVEVNRRLNNYKELWEKEGHLLLESLCNKLGVFYDEKTISVWVSGSIVGGYSAPIIVSSNKDMESVIDLITHELIHRLAYRNKNNWSYEDNLRSIVDDKERIVFNHVYVYALHQYLLTETIKDPKRLTREKKIAMNNPANKAAWELVEEIGYPKIIEKIANK
;
A
#
# COMPACT_ATOMS: atom_id res chain seq x y z
N MET A 1 11.74 -14.11 -1.13
CA MET A 1 10.52 -13.28 -1.03
C MET A 1 9.66 -13.79 0.11
N PRO A 2 9.07 -12.91 0.95
CA PRO A 2 8.18 -13.34 2.02
C PRO A 2 6.92 -14.00 1.47
N THR A 3 6.39 -14.99 2.18
CA THR A 3 5.02 -15.48 1.96
C THR A 3 4.04 -14.49 2.57
N ILE A 4 3.09 -13.99 1.79
CA ILE A 4 2.02 -13.14 2.31
C ILE A 4 0.84 -14.02 2.70
N ILE A 5 0.37 -13.89 3.94
CA ILE A 5 -0.78 -14.62 4.45
C ILE A 5 -1.90 -13.62 4.68
N LEU A 6 -2.96 -13.71 3.87
CA LEU A 6 -4.17 -12.94 4.07
C LEU A 6 -5.09 -13.68 5.04
N ASP A 7 -5.55 -13.01 6.08
CA ASP A 7 -6.44 -13.60 7.08
C ASP A 7 -7.45 -12.59 7.63
N THR A 8 -8.45 -13.06 8.38
CA THR A 8 -9.41 -12.22 9.10
C THR A 8 -9.81 -12.89 10.42
N SER A 9 -10.41 -12.14 11.34
CA SER A 9 -10.82 -12.66 12.65
C SER A 9 -11.99 -11.87 13.22
N GLU A 10 -12.95 -12.56 13.86
CA GLU A 10 -14.04 -11.92 14.60
C GLU A 10 -13.51 -11.00 15.69
N LEU A 11 -12.45 -11.42 16.39
CA LEU A 11 -11.83 -10.62 17.45
C LEU A 11 -11.26 -9.30 16.91
N LEU A 12 -10.71 -9.31 15.69
CA LEU A 12 -10.24 -8.10 15.03
C LEU A 12 -11.40 -7.15 14.72
N GLU A 13 -12.52 -7.68 14.23
CA GLU A 13 -13.73 -6.87 13.97
C GLU A 13 -14.28 -6.27 15.26
N GLU A 14 -14.36 -7.05 16.34
CA GLU A 14 -14.79 -6.56 17.65
C GLU A 14 -13.87 -5.45 18.18
N LEU A 15 -12.55 -5.59 17.99
CA LEU A 15 -11.56 -4.60 18.39
C LEU A 15 -11.70 -3.29 17.59
N LEU A 16 -12.00 -3.37 16.29
CA LEU A 16 -12.08 -2.21 15.41
C LEU A 16 -13.48 -1.58 15.36
N LYS A 17 -14.52 -2.26 15.84
CA LYS A 17 -15.89 -1.76 15.85
C LYS A 17 -16.05 -0.39 16.53
N PRO A 18 -15.48 -0.11 17.73
CA PRO A 18 -15.60 1.22 18.35
C PRO A 18 -14.98 2.33 17.50
N PHE A 19 -13.91 2.02 16.76
CA PHE A 19 -13.31 2.96 15.81
C PHE A 19 -14.24 3.21 14.63
N ALA A 20 -14.81 2.14 14.04
CA ALA A 20 -15.76 2.25 12.94
C ALA A 20 -16.98 3.09 13.32
N ASP A 21 -17.57 2.83 14.48
CA ASP A 21 -18.72 3.55 15.02
C ASP A 21 -18.43 5.05 15.20
N LYS A 22 -17.26 5.38 15.80
CA LYS A 22 -16.82 6.77 15.98
C LYS A 22 -16.63 7.51 14.66
N GLN A 23 -16.11 6.82 13.65
CA GLN A 23 -15.86 7.37 12.31
C GLN A 23 -17.07 7.27 11.38
N LYS A 24 -18.18 6.68 11.83
CA LYS A 24 -19.39 6.39 11.03
C LYS A 24 -19.07 5.59 9.76
N ILE A 25 -18.14 4.65 9.86
CA ILE A 25 -17.77 3.75 8.77
C ILE A 25 -18.84 2.65 8.66
N PRO A 26 -19.42 2.41 7.48
CA PRO A 26 -20.28 1.24 7.27
C PRO A 26 -19.49 -0.04 7.51
N ILE A 27 -19.97 -0.88 8.44
CA ILE A 27 -19.33 -2.14 8.80
C ILE A 27 -19.81 -3.24 7.84
N ILE A 28 -18.87 -3.94 7.20
CA ILE A 28 -19.17 -5.16 6.45
C ILE A 28 -19.29 -6.32 7.45
N PRO A 29 -20.38 -7.12 7.42
CA PRO A 29 -20.52 -8.29 8.28
C PRO A 29 -19.36 -9.28 8.11
N PHE A 30 -18.89 -9.87 9.20
CA PHE A 30 -17.76 -10.81 9.20
C PHE A 30 -17.90 -11.97 8.19
N VAL A 31 -19.11 -12.51 8.04
CA VAL A 31 -19.41 -13.56 7.05
C VAL A 31 -19.09 -13.10 5.62
N GLU A 32 -19.39 -11.84 5.29
CA GLU A 32 -19.10 -11.26 3.99
C GLU A 32 -17.60 -10.95 3.82
N VAL A 33 -16.91 -10.50 4.88
CA VAL A 33 -15.44 -10.34 4.88
C VAL A 33 -14.76 -11.68 4.58
N ASN A 34 -15.16 -12.75 5.26
CA ASN A 34 -14.66 -14.11 5.01
C ASN A 34 -14.90 -14.57 3.57
N ARG A 35 -16.09 -14.31 3.04
CA ARG A 35 -16.41 -14.66 1.65
C ARG A 35 -15.48 -13.94 0.66
N ARG A 36 -15.20 -12.66 0.89
CA ARG A 36 -14.29 -11.85 0.05
C ARG A 36 -12.83 -12.29 0.21
N LEU A 37 -12.41 -12.71 1.40
CA LEU A 37 -11.04 -13.11 1.71
C LEU A 37 -10.51 -14.19 0.76
N ASN A 38 -11.33 -15.19 0.41
CA ASN A 38 -10.92 -16.24 -0.53
C ASN A 38 -10.61 -15.68 -1.91
N ASN A 39 -11.45 -14.78 -2.42
CA ASN A 39 -11.18 -14.13 -3.69
C ASN A 39 -9.91 -13.28 -3.62
N TYR A 40 -9.67 -12.60 -2.49
CA TYR A 40 -8.47 -11.79 -2.30
C TYR A 40 -7.20 -12.66 -2.31
N LYS A 41 -7.25 -13.84 -1.70
CA LYS A 41 -6.15 -14.83 -1.75
C LYS A 41 -5.87 -15.28 -3.19
N GLU A 42 -6.91 -15.67 -3.93
CA GLU A 42 -6.76 -16.08 -5.33
C GLU A 42 -6.18 -14.98 -6.22
N LEU A 43 -6.62 -13.73 -6.02
CA LEU A 43 -6.11 -12.60 -6.79
C LEU A 43 -4.66 -12.28 -6.39
N TRP A 44 -4.34 -12.31 -5.09
CA TRP A 44 -2.98 -12.13 -4.60
C TRP A 44 -2.01 -13.19 -5.15
N GLU A 45 -2.43 -14.45 -5.23
CA GLU A 45 -1.63 -15.53 -5.83
C GLU A 45 -1.32 -15.28 -7.31
N LYS A 46 -2.25 -14.68 -8.06
CA LYS A 46 -2.09 -14.40 -9.49
C LYS A 46 -1.07 -13.30 -9.78
N GLU A 47 -1.05 -12.22 -8.99
CA GLU A 47 -0.27 -11.01 -9.32
C GLU A 47 0.57 -10.45 -8.17
N GLY A 48 0.24 -10.75 -6.91
CA GLY A 48 0.91 -10.20 -5.73
C GLY A 48 2.38 -10.59 -5.62
N HIS A 49 2.73 -11.81 -6.02
CA HIS A 49 4.13 -12.26 -6.06
C HIS A 49 4.96 -11.45 -7.06
N LEU A 50 4.41 -11.19 -8.25
CA LEU A 50 5.07 -10.40 -9.29
C LEU A 50 5.28 -8.95 -8.84
N LEU A 51 4.27 -8.35 -8.20
CA LEU A 51 4.35 -7.01 -7.62
C LEU A 51 5.48 -6.90 -6.59
N LEU A 52 5.50 -7.83 -5.64
CA LEU A 52 6.50 -7.84 -4.57
C LEU A 52 7.92 -8.07 -5.08
N GLU A 53 8.10 -9.02 -6.01
CA GLU A 53 9.40 -9.29 -6.60
C GLU A 53 9.90 -8.09 -7.40
N SER A 54 9.04 -7.49 -8.23
CA SER A 54 9.37 -6.31 -9.01
C SER A 54 9.75 -5.12 -8.12
N LEU A 55 9.01 -4.89 -7.01
CA LEU A 55 9.32 -3.86 -6.02
C LEU A 55 10.71 -4.06 -5.40
N CYS A 56 11.01 -5.26 -4.91
CA CYS A 56 12.29 -5.56 -4.26
C CYS A 56 13.45 -5.45 -5.25
N ASN A 57 13.29 -5.99 -6.45
CA ASN A 57 14.30 -5.93 -7.50
C ASN A 57 14.57 -4.49 -7.96
N LYS A 58 13.52 -3.66 -8.07
CA LYS A 58 13.66 -2.26 -8.48
C LYS A 58 14.44 -1.42 -7.46
N LEU A 59 14.29 -1.72 -6.17
CA LEU A 59 14.94 -0.98 -5.09
C LEU A 59 16.26 -1.60 -4.60
N GLY A 60 16.49 -2.88 -4.90
CA GLY A 60 17.61 -3.63 -4.32
C GLY A 60 17.52 -3.76 -2.79
N VAL A 61 16.31 -3.74 -2.23
CA VAL A 61 16.01 -3.96 -0.81
C VAL A 61 14.97 -5.07 -0.68
N PHE A 62 15.01 -5.80 0.43
CA PHE A 62 14.18 -6.99 0.63
C PHE A 62 13.51 -6.95 2.00
N TYR A 63 12.43 -7.71 2.16
CA TYR A 63 11.87 -8.01 3.47
C TYR A 63 12.78 -9.03 4.17
N ASP A 64 13.09 -8.78 5.45
CA ASP A 64 13.83 -9.71 6.31
C ASP A 64 12.93 -10.82 6.88
N GLU A 65 11.62 -10.64 6.76
CA GLU A 65 10.59 -11.57 7.22
C GLU A 65 10.41 -12.74 6.25
N LYS A 66 10.25 -13.96 6.80
CA LYS A 66 9.84 -15.12 6.00
C LYS A 66 8.36 -15.06 5.60
N THR A 67 7.55 -14.46 6.47
CA THR A 67 6.09 -14.41 6.35
C THR A 67 5.60 -13.06 6.81
N ILE A 68 4.62 -12.50 6.09
CA ILE A 68 3.96 -11.25 6.45
C ILE A 68 2.46 -11.51 6.49
N SER A 69 1.86 -11.33 7.66
CA SER A 69 0.42 -11.43 7.84
C SER A 69 -0.26 -10.11 7.45
N VAL A 70 -1.31 -10.23 6.63
CA VAL A 70 -2.17 -9.14 6.17
C VAL A 70 -3.58 -9.43 6.68
N TRP A 71 -4.06 -8.60 7.60
CA TRP A 71 -5.38 -8.77 8.17
C TRP A 71 -6.42 -7.99 7.36
N VAL A 72 -7.48 -8.66 6.93
CA VAL A 72 -8.58 -8.04 6.19
C VAL A 72 -9.72 -7.73 7.16
N SER A 73 -10.20 -6.49 7.14
CA SER A 73 -11.29 -6.08 8.03
C SER A 73 -12.40 -5.29 7.34
N GLY A 74 -13.64 -5.57 7.74
CA GLY A 74 -14.85 -4.83 7.35
C GLY A 74 -15.05 -3.50 8.07
N SER A 75 -14.26 -3.23 9.11
CA SER A 75 -14.45 -2.10 10.04
C SER A 75 -13.52 -0.89 9.77
N ILE A 76 -12.77 -0.90 8.68
CA ILE A 76 -11.90 0.21 8.25
C ILE A 76 -12.12 0.54 6.77
N VAL A 77 -11.67 1.72 6.31
CA VAL A 77 -11.80 2.18 4.90
C VAL A 77 -10.45 2.21 4.17
N GLY A 78 -9.34 2.35 4.90
CA GLY A 78 -7.97 2.40 4.38
C GLY A 78 -7.15 1.18 4.75
N GLY A 79 -5.85 1.39 4.94
CA GLY A 79 -4.93 0.40 5.43
C GLY A 79 -4.03 0.94 6.55
N TYR A 80 -3.36 0.00 7.21
CA TYR A 80 -2.30 0.23 8.18
C TYR A 80 -1.15 -0.69 7.79
N SER A 81 0.10 -0.30 8.04
CA SER A 81 1.29 -1.06 7.60
C SER A 81 2.03 -1.80 8.72
N ALA A 82 1.73 -1.50 9.99
CA ALA A 82 2.35 -2.10 11.17
C ALA A 82 1.38 -2.22 12.36
N PRO A 83 0.66 -3.36 12.51
CA PRO A 83 0.60 -4.52 11.62
C PRO A 83 -0.11 -4.19 10.29
N ILE A 84 0.04 -5.03 9.26
CA ILE A 84 -0.70 -4.80 8.02
C ILE A 84 -2.17 -5.16 8.23
N ILE A 85 -3.05 -4.17 8.12
CA ILE A 85 -4.51 -4.33 8.14
C ILE A 85 -5.09 -3.59 6.95
N VAL A 86 -5.94 -4.22 6.15
CA VAL A 86 -6.55 -3.63 4.95
C VAL A 86 -8.05 -3.75 4.96
N SER A 87 -8.71 -2.75 4.37
CA SER A 87 -10.16 -2.69 4.27
C SER A 87 -10.74 -3.72 3.29
N SER A 88 -11.80 -4.41 3.71
CA SER A 88 -12.69 -5.18 2.82
C SER A 88 -13.75 -4.32 2.12
N ASN A 89 -13.83 -3.02 2.41
CA ASN A 89 -14.76 -2.06 1.78
C ASN A 89 -14.37 -1.67 0.34
N LYS A 90 -13.32 -2.29 -0.21
CA LYS A 90 -12.85 -2.04 -1.56
C LYS A 90 -13.27 -3.16 -2.51
N ASP A 91 -13.36 -2.83 -3.79
CA ASP A 91 -13.47 -3.85 -4.83
C ASP A 91 -12.20 -4.72 -4.88
N MET A 92 -12.31 -5.83 -5.60
CA MET A 92 -11.29 -6.88 -5.68
C MET A 92 -9.90 -6.35 -6.06
N GLU A 93 -9.80 -5.55 -7.12
CA GLU A 93 -8.49 -5.07 -7.58
C GLU A 93 -7.95 -3.99 -6.65
N SER A 94 -8.82 -3.09 -6.19
CA SER A 94 -8.44 -2.04 -5.24
C SER A 94 -7.92 -2.59 -3.90
N VAL A 95 -8.25 -3.84 -3.53
CA VAL A 95 -7.64 -4.45 -2.33
C VAL A 95 -6.18 -4.82 -2.58
N ILE A 96 -5.82 -5.31 -3.76
CA ILE A 96 -4.43 -5.70 -4.07
C ILE A 96 -3.56 -4.46 -4.14
N ASP A 97 -4.08 -3.41 -4.77
CA ASP A 97 -3.46 -2.08 -4.81
C ASP A 97 -3.24 -1.55 -3.38
N LEU A 98 -4.24 -1.69 -2.50
CA LEU A 98 -4.12 -1.32 -1.07
C LEU A 98 -3.10 -2.18 -0.31
N ILE A 99 -3.10 -3.51 -0.49
CA ILE A 99 -2.12 -4.39 0.16
C ILE A 99 -0.70 -4.02 -0.30
N THR A 100 -0.53 -3.76 -1.59
CA THR A 100 0.75 -3.32 -2.18
C THR A 100 1.20 -1.99 -1.59
N HIS A 101 0.28 -1.03 -1.43
CA HIS A 101 0.53 0.25 -0.77
C HIS A 101 1.09 0.06 0.65
N GLU A 102 0.42 -0.74 1.48
CA GLU A 102 0.85 -0.99 2.86
C GLU A 102 2.17 -1.79 2.94
N LEU A 103 2.40 -2.70 1.98
CA LEU A 103 3.65 -3.43 1.87
C LEU A 103 4.83 -2.51 1.54
N ILE A 104 4.65 -1.51 0.65
CA ILE A 104 5.70 -0.52 0.37
C ILE A 104 6.03 0.29 1.63
N HIS A 105 5.03 0.72 2.39
CA HIS A 105 5.26 1.36 3.69
C HIS A 105 6.02 0.46 4.65
N ARG A 106 5.64 -0.83 4.74
CA ARG A 106 6.33 -1.80 5.60
C ARG A 106 7.78 -2.00 5.17
N LEU A 107 8.05 -2.15 3.88
CA LEU A 107 9.39 -2.33 3.34
C LEU A 107 10.31 -1.17 3.75
N ALA A 108 9.82 0.07 3.63
CA ALA A 108 10.52 1.27 4.05
C ALA A 108 10.79 1.27 5.56
N TYR A 109 9.77 1.00 6.37
CA TYR A 109 9.92 0.96 7.82
C TYR A 109 10.92 -0.11 8.29
N ARG A 110 10.87 -1.32 7.73
CA ARG A 110 11.78 -2.43 8.07
C ARG A 110 13.22 -2.15 7.65
N ASN A 111 13.42 -1.46 6.53
CA ASN A 111 14.73 -1.16 5.99
C ASN A 111 15.28 0.23 6.37
N LYS A 112 14.62 1.00 7.25
CA LYS A 112 14.99 2.39 7.56
C LYS A 112 16.45 2.62 7.98
N ASN A 113 17.13 1.60 8.54
CA ASN A 113 18.53 1.69 8.95
C ASN A 113 19.52 1.43 7.80
N ASN A 114 19.07 0.77 6.73
CA ASN A 114 19.89 0.35 5.58
C ASN A 114 19.45 1.02 4.27
N TRP A 115 18.33 1.73 4.28
CA TRP A 115 17.71 2.38 3.14
C TRP A 115 17.49 3.85 3.46
N SER A 116 18.46 4.69 3.06
CA SER A 116 18.46 6.14 3.28
C SER A 116 17.49 6.89 2.35
N TYR A 117 16.33 6.30 2.07
CA TYR A 117 15.38 6.85 1.11
C TYR A 117 14.88 8.24 1.50
N GLU A 118 14.77 8.52 2.80
CA GLU A 118 14.26 9.80 3.28
C GLU A 118 15.21 10.94 2.93
N ASP A 119 16.50 10.80 3.21
CA ASP A 119 17.50 11.84 2.91
C ASP A 119 17.60 12.08 1.40
N ASN A 120 17.56 11.00 0.61
CA ASN A 120 17.59 11.09 -0.83
C ASN A 120 16.32 11.73 -1.40
N LEU A 121 15.15 11.41 -0.86
CA LEU A 121 13.89 11.99 -1.29
C LEU A 121 13.81 13.48 -0.93
N ARG A 122 14.31 13.88 0.25
CA ARG A 122 14.38 15.30 0.67
C ARG A 122 15.23 16.16 -0.26
N SER A 123 16.17 15.56 -1.01
CA SER A 123 16.95 16.29 -2.02
C SER A 123 16.14 16.76 -3.24
N ILE A 124 14.94 16.21 -3.44
CA ILE A 124 14.06 16.51 -4.59
C ILE A 124 12.61 16.83 -4.19
N VAL A 125 12.26 16.68 -2.91
CA VAL A 125 10.96 17.03 -2.35
C VAL A 125 11.22 18.02 -1.22
N ASP A 126 10.75 19.25 -1.41
CA ASP A 126 10.83 20.31 -0.39
C ASP A 126 10.14 19.93 0.92
N ASP A 127 10.36 20.72 1.98
CA ASP A 127 9.80 20.48 3.31
C ASP A 127 8.26 20.48 3.32
N LYS A 128 7.68 19.30 3.07
CA LYS A 128 6.25 19.01 3.10
C LYS A 128 5.87 18.37 4.42
N GLU A 129 4.58 18.43 4.75
CA GLU A 129 4.02 17.67 5.85
C GLU A 129 4.42 16.20 5.75
N ARG A 130 4.79 15.60 6.89
CA ARG A 130 5.30 14.22 6.97
C ARG A 130 4.39 13.21 6.29
N ILE A 131 3.07 13.40 6.36
CA ILE A 131 2.10 12.54 5.70
C ILE A 131 2.23 12.59 4.17
N VAL A 132 2.34 13.78 3.57
CA VAL A 132 2.54 13.95 2.12
C VAL A 132 3.87 13.32 1.72
N PHE A 133 4.95 13.65 2.44
CA PHE A 133 6.30 13.13 2.18
C PHE A 133 6.33 11.59 2.15
N ASN A 134 5.70 10.95 3.15
CA ASN A 134 5.64 9.50 3.24
C ASN A 134 4.84 8.85 2.11
N HIS A 135 3.91 9.57 1.46
CA HIS A 135 3.13 9.03 0.37
C HIS A 135 3.78 9.27 -1.00
N VAL A 136 4.73 10.21 -1.13
CA VAL A 136 5.41 10.47 -2.42
C VAL A 136 6.18 9.23 -2.90
N TYR A 137 7.03 8.62 -2.07
CA TYR A 137 7.78 7.43 -2.49
C TYR A 137 6.86 6.23 -2.72
N VAL A 138 5.79 6.10 -1.92
CA VAL A 138 4.81 5.03 -2.08
C VAL A 138 4.11 5.16 -3.43
N TYR A 139 3.62 6.34 -3.78
CA TYR A 139 2.94 6.54 -5.06
C TYR A 139 3.88 6.50 -6.26
N ALA A 140 5.13 6.90 -6.12
CA ALA A 140 6.12 6.69 -7.18
C ALA A 140 6.33 5.20 -7.47
N LEU A 141 6.51 4.39 -6.43
CA LEU A 141 6.67 2.94 -6.56
C LEU A 141 5.39 2.27 -7.04
N HIS A 142 4.23 2.72 -6.55
CA HIS A 142 2.94 2.20 -6.99
C HIS A 142 2.68 2.52 -8.46
N GLN A 143 3.01 3.72 -8.93
CA GLN A 143 2.94 4.08 -10.33
C GLN A 143 3.83 3.17 -11.19
N TYR A 144 5.09 2.96 -10.78
CA TYR A 144 6.00 2.03 -11.45
C TYR A 144 5.41 0.62 -11.57
N LEU A 145 4.85 0.07 -10.48
CA LEU A 145 4.26 -1.26 -10.49
C LEU A 145 3.07 -1.34 -11.46
N LEU A 146 2.20 -0.32 -11.47
CA LEU A 146 1.03 -0.31 -12.34
C LEU A 146 1.37 -0.06 -13.82
N THR A 147 2.40 0.75 -14.12
CA THR A 147 2.78 1.04 -15.52
C THR A 147 3.76 0.06 -16.11
N GLU A 148 4.76 -0.39 -15.35
CA GLU A 148 5.87 -1.19 -15.87
C GLU A 148 5.70 -2.68 -15.58
N THR A 149 5.13 -3.03 -14.43
CA THR A 149 5.03 -4.42 -13.97
C THR A 149 3.72 -5.07 -14.42
N ILE A 150 2.59 -4.51 -13.98
CA ILE A 150 1.24 -5.02 -14.32
C ILE A 150 0.77 -4.49 -15.68
N LYS A 151 1.22 -3.29 -16.07
CA LYS A 151 0.85 -2.62 -17.32
C LYS A 151 -0.66 -2.40 -17.45
N ASP A 152 -1.29 -2.00 -16.35
CA ASP A 152 -2.73 -1.70 -16.31
C ASP A 152 -2.99 -0.20 -16.02
N PRO A 153 -3.16 0.62 -17.08
CA PRO A 153 -3.42 2.05 -16.93
C PRO A 153 -4.78 2.37 -16.30
N LYS A 154 -5.75 1.44 -16.33
CA LYS A 154 -7.07 1.64 -15.71
C LYS A 154 -6.96 1.60 -14.20
N ARG A 155 -6.17 0.67 -13.65
CA ARG A 155 -5.87 0.62 -12.20
C ARG A 155 -5.19 1.88 -11.73
N LEU A 156 -4.18 2.36 -12.46
CA LEU A 156 -3.51 3.63 -12.13
C LEU A 156 -4.49 4.81 -12.10
N THR A 157 -5.38 4.88 -13.09
CA THR A 157 -6.41 5.94 -13.15
C THR A 157 -7.36 5.86 -11.96
N ARG A 158 -7.78 4.65 -11.56
CA ARG A 158 -8.63 4.42 -10.38
C ARG A 158 -7.92 4.85 -9.09
N GLU A 159 -6.67 4.47 -8.91
CA GLU A 159 -5.86 4.81 -7.72
C GLU A 159 -5.69 6.32 -7.56
N LYS A 160 -5.36 7.03 -8.65
CA LYS A 160 -5.31 8.49 -8.64
C LYS A 160 -6.65 9.11 -8.26
N LYS A 161 -7.76 8.62 -8.83
CA LYS A 161 -9.12 9.10 -8.51
C LYS A 161 -9.47 8.90 -7.04
N ILE A 162 -9.11 7.75 -6.45
CA ILE A 162 -9.33 7.47 -5.02
C ILE A 162 -8.52 8.45 -4.17
N ALA A 163 -7.26 8.68 -4.51
CA ALA A 163 -6.37 9.58 -3.78
C ALA A 163 -6.85 11.03 -3.77
N MET A 164 -7.55 11.50 -4.82
CA MET A 164 -8.09 12.86 -4.87
C MET A 164 -9.06 13.21 -3.73
N ASN A 165 -9.64 12.21 -3.06
CA ASN A 165 -10.55 12.41 -1.93
C ASN A 165 -9.84 12.73 -0.61
N ASN A 166 -8.51 12.61 -0.55
CA ASN A 166 -7.70 12.94 0.62
C ASN A 166 -6.66 14.00 0.22
N PRO A 167 -6.64 15.18 0.87
CA PRO A 167 -5.73 16.27 0.50
C PRO A 167 -4.25 15.88 0.51
N ALA A 168 -3.81 15.08 1.49
CA ALA A 168 -2.41 14.65 1.58
C ALA A 168 -2.04 13.68 0.44
N ASN A 169 -2.94 12.74 0.13
CA ASN A 169 -2.71 11.78 -0.95
C ASN A 169 -2.73 12.46 -2.31
N LYS A 170 -3.64 13.41 -2.51
CA LYS A 170 -3.67 14.27 -3.70
C LYS A 170 -2.35 15.01 -3.88
N ALA A 171 -1.89 15.72 -2.84
CA ALA A 171 -0.64 16.48 -2.90
C ALA A 171 0.58 15.57 -3.19
N ALA A 172 0.60 14.36 -2.64
CA ALA A 172 1.66 13.40 -2.92
C ALA A 172 1.65 12.93 -4.38
N TRP A 173 0.49 12.64 -4.97
CA TRP A 173 0.38 12.30 -6.39
C TRP A 173 0.80 13.44 -7.31
N GLU A 174 0.39 14.67 -7.01
CA GLU A 174 0.77 15.86 -7.79
C GLU A 174 2.30 16.02 -7.84
N LEU A 175 2.98 15.80 -6.72
CA LEU A 175 4.45 15.81 -6.67
C LEU A 175 5.07 14.66 -7.49
N VAL A 176 4.48 13.47 -7.46
CA VAL A 176 4.95 12.34 -8.27
C VAL A 176 4.80 12.62 -9.76
N GLU A 177 3.72 13.29 -10.18
CA GLU A 177 3.50 13.71 -11.57
C GLU A 177 4.44 14.83 -11.99
N GLU A 178 4.66 15.83 -11.13
CA GLU A 178 5.55 16.97 -11.39
C GLU A 178 7.01 16.52 -11.54
N ILE A 179 7.50 15.68 -10.61
CA ILE A 179 8.90 15.24 -10.58
C ILE A 179 9.14 14.09 -11.57
N GLY A 180 8.13 13.25 -11.76
CA GLY A 180 8.21 11.99 -12.49
C GLY A 180 8.65 10.83 -11.59
N TYR A 181 7.82 9.79 -11.53
CA TYR A 181 8.11 8.58 -10.75
C TYR A 181 9.48 7.94 -11.05
N PRO A 182 10.04 7.93 -12.29
CA PRO A 182 11.35 7.33 -12.54
C PRO A 182 12.47 8.04 -11.79
N LYS A 183 12.42 9.38 -11.75
CA LYS A 183 13.41 10.22 -11.05
C LYS A 183 13.32 10.05 -9.54
N ILE A 184 12.10 9.95 -9.00
CA ILE A 184 11.89 9.66 -7.58
C ILE A 184 12.49 8.29 -7.23
N ILE A 185 12.18 7.26 -8.02
CA ILE A 185 12.69 5.90 -7.77
C ILE A 185 14.21 5.85 -7.87
N GLU A 186 14.81 6.52 -8.87
CA GLU A 186 16.27 6.64 -8.99
C GLU A 186 16.87 7.22 -7.70
N LYS A 187 16.32 8.32 -7.18
CA LYS A 187 16.81 8.93 -5.94
C LYS A 187 16.70 7.99 -4.75
N ILE A 188 15.56 7.34 -4.55
CA ILE A 188 15.37 6.48 -3.38
C ILE A 188 16.08 5.14 -3.50
N ALA A 189 16.36 4.64 -4.72
CA ALA A 189 17.09 3.38 -4.91
C ALA A 189 18.61 3.55 -4.76
N ASN A 190 19.14 4.76 -4.92
CA ASN A 190 20.54 5.06 -4.67
C ASN A 190 20.86 4.86 -3.19
N LYS A 191 21.85 4.01 -2.91
CA LYS A 191 22.31 3.68 -1.56
C LYS A 191 23.45 4.59 -1.14
#